data_AF-A0A966R800-F1
#
_entry.id   AF-A0A966R800-F1
#
_cell.length_a   1.000
_cell.length_b   1.000
_cell.length_c   1.000
_cell.angle_alpha   90.00
_cell.angle_beta   90.00
_cell.angle_gamma   90.00
#
_symmetry.space_group_name_H-M   'P 1'
#
loop_
_entity.id
_entity.type
_entity.pdbx_description
1 polymer ?
#
loop_
_entity_poly.entity_id
_entity_poly.type
_entity_poly.pdbx_seq_one_letter_code
_entity_poly.pdbx_strand_id
1 'polypeptide(L)'
;MAQEQQRQHCANGVCWLGKEDGVAKRASAAPTAPDLDRSVRYLTEFRKQLVAFLDELIQQFPSETDLIVARIFIKDRANVEDLMGRFIRDILPHRERVQQRDSSFFLEHSLLYSDAATDKVDHFQALWKSQRLDEQDRETVWRWMDVFVRIAHRYLTQFGYVPGWEPKPTAVFS
;
A
#
# COMPACT_ATOMS: atom_id res chain seq x y z
N MET A 1 -7.20 31.04 43.59
CA MET A 1 -7.85 31.16 42.27
C MET A 1 -7.19 32.31 41.54
N ALA A 2 -6.41 32.03 40.51
CA ALA A 2 -5.92 33.03 39.57
C ALA A 2 -6.17 32.46 38.17
N GLN A 3 -7.10 33.08 37.44
CA GLN A 3 -7.39 32.75 36.04
C GLN A 3 -6.33 33.41 35.16
N GLU A 4 -5.55 32.59 34.47
CA GLU A 4 -4.57 33.04 33.49
C GLU A 4 -5.27 33.32 32.16
N GLN A 5 -5.20 34.58 31.72
CA GLN A 5 -5.91 35.10 30.56
C GLN A 5 -5.06 34.89 29.31
N GLN A 6 -5.35 33.85 28.52
CA GLN A 6 -4.67 33.58 27.26
C GLN A 6 -4.97 34.67 26.22
N ARG A 7 -3.93 35.36 25.76
CA ARG A 7 -4.00 36.33 24.67
C ARG A 7 -3.95 35.60 23.32
N GLN A 8 -4.99 35.80 22.50
CA GLN A 8 -4.98 35.44 21.08
C GLN A 8 -4.20 36.49 20.28
N HIS A 9 -3.24 36.06 19.48
CA HIS A 9 -2.60 36.89 18.46
C HIS A 9 -3.06 36.42 17.08
N CYS A 10 -3.54 37.37 16.28
CA CYS A 10 -3.95 37.13 14.89
C CYS A 10 -3.15 38.07 13.98
N ALA A 11 -2.60 37.53 12.89
CA ALA A 11 -1.97 38.30 11.83
C ALA A 11 -2.31 37.66 10.47
N ASN A 12 -2.62 38.47 9.46
CA ASN A 12 -3.05 38.04 8.12
C ASN A 12 -4.21 37.03 8.10
N GLY A 13 -5.23 37.28 8.95
CA GLY A 13 -6.48 36.51 8.95
C GLY A 13 -6.41 35.13 9.61
N VAL A 14 -5.30 34.77 10.24
CA VAL A 14 -5.16 33.50 10.97
C VAL A 14 -4.90 33.78 12.45
N CYS A 15 -5.71 33.17 13.32
CA CYS A 15 -5.57 33.20 14.77
C CYS A 15 -5.07 31.84 15.26
N TRP A 16 -4.06 31.82 16.13
CA TRP A 16 -3.54 30.59 16.72
C TRP A 16 -3.98 30.47 18.18
N LEU A 17 -4.52 29.31 18.56
CA LEU A 17 -4.76 28.91 19.95
C LEU A 17 -3.60 28.02 20.39
N GLY A 18 -2.80 28.50 21.34
CA GLY A 18 -1.68 27.75 21.89
C GLY A 18 -2.15 26.68 22.87
N LYS A 19 -2.14 25.42 22.42
CA LYS A 19 -1.72 24.20 23.13
C LYS A 19 -2.37 22.99 22.45
N GLU A 20 -1.61 22.21 21.68
CA GLU A 20 -1.87 20.78 21.48
C GLU A 20 -0.55 20.04 21.20
N ASP A 21 -0.41 18.90 21.85
CA ASP A 21 0.70 17.96 21.71
C ASP A 21 0.74 17.37 20.29
N GLY A 22 1.89 17.49 19.64
CA GLY A 22 2.56 16.31 19.09
C GLY A 22 2.00 15.59 17.86
N VAL A 23 1.14 16.17 17.00
CA VAL A 23 1.05 15.72 15.59
C VAL A 23 0.80 16.94 14.69
N ALA A 24 1.86 17.47 14.09
CA ALA A 24 1.78 18.54 13.11
C ALA A 24 1.02 18.07 11.86
N LYS A 25 -0.27 18.35 11.81
CA LYS A 25 -1.11 18.23 10.62
C LYS A 25 -0.63 19.29 9.62
N ARG A 26 0.29 18.93 8.71
CA ARG A 26 0.66 19.80 7.59
C ARG A 26 -0.61 20.08 6.78
N ALA A 27 -1.04 21.34 6.77
CA ALA A 27 -2.01 21.83 5.81
C ALA A 27 -1.47 21.50 4.40
N SER A 28 -2.28 20.78 3.62
CA SER A 28 -1.99 20.31 2.27
C SER A 28 -1.83 21.50 1.32
N ALA A 29 -0.62 22.06 1.22
CA ALA A 29 -0.21 22.90 0.11
C ALA A 29 -0.23 22.05 -1.18
N ALA A 30 -0.65 22.65 -2.30
CA ALA A 30 -0.61 21.98 -3.60
C ALA A 30 0.81 21.43 -3.89
N PRO A 31 0.95 20.19 -4.39
CA PRO A 31 2.25 19.58 -4.61
C PRO A 31 3.08 20.43 -5.58
N THR A 32 4.34 20.68 -5.24
CA THR A 32 5.23 21.46 -6.11
C THR A 32 5.67 20.61 -7.30
N ALA A 33 6.01 21.21 -8.45
CA ALA A 33 6.49 20.48 -9.63
C ALA A 33 7.61 19.44 -9.36
N PRO A 34 8.63 19.70 -8.50
CA PRO A 34 9.62 18.68 -8.14
C PRO A 34 9.10 17.58 -7.18
N ASP A 35 7.96 17.76 -6.51
CA ASP A 35 7.31 16.67 -5.76
C ASP A 35 6.57 15.72 -6.71
N LEU A 36 5.93 16.26 -7.76
CA LEU A 36 5.21 15.46 -8.76
C LEU A 36 6.16 14.48 -9.47
N ASP A 37 7.32 14.96 -9.95
CA ASP A 37 8.34 14.10 -10.59
C ASP A 37 8.80 12.95 -9.67
N ARG A 38 8.94 13.22 -8.36
CA ARG A 38 9.35 12.19 -7.41
C ARG A 38 8.25 11.15 -7.18
N SER A 39 6.99 11.56 -7.03
CA SER A 39 5.87 10.64 -6.86
C SER A 39 5.73 9.67 -8.04
N VAL A 40 5.85 10.19 -9.28
CA VAL A 40 5.81 9.39 -10.51
C VAL A 40 6.91 8.34 -10.55
N ARG A 41 8.10 8.64 -10.04
CA ARG A 41 9.20 7.67 -9.95
C ARG A 41 8.87 6.51 -9.02
N TYR A 42 8.28 6.77 -7.86
CA TYR A 42 7.86 5.70 -6.93
C TYR A 42 6.75 4.83 -7.52
N LEU A 43 5.77 5.44 -8.18
CA LEU A 43 4.71 4.72 -8.87
C LEU A 43 5.29 3.83 -9.97
N THR A 44 6.15 4.39 -10.82
CA THR A 44 6.82 3.65 -11.90
C THR A 44 7.64 2.48 -11.35
N GLU A 45 8.41 2.72 -10.29
CA GLU A 45 9.19 1.67 -9.64
C GLU A 45 8.29 0.59 -9.04
N PHE A 46 7.21 0.96 -8.37
CA PHE A 46 6.24 0.02 -7.82
C PHE A 46 5.65 -0.91 -8.89
N ARG A 47 5.16 -0.34 -10.00
CA ARG A 47 4.67 -1.13 -11.14
C ARG A 47 5.75 -2.06 -11.69
N LYS A 48 6.96 -1.57 -11.86
CA LYS A 48 8.09 -2.37 -12.36
C LYS A 48 8.37 -3.57 -11.45
N GLN A 49 8.39 -3.36 -10.13
CA GLN A 49 8.60 -4.43 -9.16
C GLN A 49 7.43 -5.43 -9.17
N LEU A 50 6.18 -4.98 -9.33
CA LEU A 50 5.01 -5.87 -9.44
C LEU A 50 5.09 -6.76 -10.68
N VAL A 51 5.49 -6.20 -11.83
CA VAL A 51 5.66 -6.97 -13.07
C VAL A 51 6.80 -7.98 -12.91
N ALA A 52 7.91 -7.58 -12.30
CA ALA A 52 9.05 -8.48 -12.06
C ALA A 52 8.69 -9.64 -11.12
N PHE A 53 7.93 -9.36 -10.06
CA PHE A 53 7.38 -10.38 -9.17
C PHE A 53 6.49 -11.38 -9.93
N LEU A 54 5.60 -10.90 -10.79
CA LEU A 54 4.75 -11.79 -11.60
C LEU A 54 5.55 -12.60 -12.62
N ASP A 55 6.59 -12.01 -13.21
CA ASP A 55 7.50 -12.73 -14.10
C ASP A 55 8.20 -13.88 -13.36
N GLU A 56 8.63 -13.67 -12.12
CA GLU A 56 9.23 -14.73 -11.29
C GLU A 56 8.21 -15.79 -10.86
N LEU A 57 6.99 -15.40 -10.50
CA LEU A 57 5.92 -16.35 -10.22
C LEU A 57 5.54 -17.19 -11.44
N ILE A 58 5.48 -16.60 -12.64
CA ILE A 58 5.20 -17.34 -13.88
C ILE A 58 6.31 -18.35 -14.18
N GLN A 59 7.57 -18.02 -13.89
CA GLN A 59 8.69 -18.95 -14.05
C GLN A 59 8.58 -20.14 -13.11
N GLN A 60 8.16 -19.92 -11.86
CA GLN A 60 7.95 -21.00 -10.88
C GLN A 60 6.69 -21.81 -11.18
N PHE A 61 5.65 -21.16 -11.68
CA PHE A 61 4.33 -21.75 -11.93
C PHE A 61 3.87 -21.56 -13.38
N PRO A 62 4.58 -22.14 -14.37
CA PRO A 62 4.30 -21.91 -15.79
C PRO A 62 2.94 -22.46 -16.25
N SER A 63 2.33 -23.36 -15.49
CA SER A 63 0.98 -23.88 -15.75
C SER A 63 -0.13 -22.88 -15.37
N GLU A 64 0.17 -21.86 -14.58
CA GLU A 64 -0.82 -20.95 -14.02
C GLU A 64 -1.08 -19.77 -14.95
N THR A 65 -1.93 -20.03 -15.96
CA THR A 65 -2.28 -19.06 -17.01
C THR A 65 -2.85 -17.74 -16.47
N ASP A 66 -3.52 -17.77 -15.32
CA ASP A 66 -4.05 -16.56 -14.67
C ASP A 66 -2.95 -15.58 -14.25
N LEU A 67 -1.75 -16.06 -13.90
CA LEU A 67 -0.60 -15.19 -13.59
C LEU A 67 -0.14 -14.42 -14.83
N ILE A 68 -0.17 -15.06 -16.00
CA ILE A 68 0.17 -14.42 -17.28
C ILE A 68 -0.83 -13.30 -17.58
N VAL A 69 -2.12 -13.56 -17.38
CA VAL A 69 -3.19 -12.57 -17.57
C VAL A 69 -3.02 -11.40 -16.58
N ALA A 70 -2.78 -11.68 -15.30
CA ALA A 70 -2.53 -10.65 -14.28
C ALA A 70 -1.31 -9.79 -14.65
N ARG A 71 -0.25 -10.41 -15.15
CA ARG A 71 0.98 -9.74 -15.59
C ARG A 71 0.74 -8.79 -16.76
N ILE A 72 -0.01 -9.23 -17.78
CA ILE A 72 -0.41 -8.39 -18.91
C ILE A 72 -1.28 -7.22 -18.42
N PHE A 73 -2.27 -7.50 -17.57
CA PHE A 73 -3.16 -6.48 -17.03
C PHE A 73 -2.40 -5.41 -16.25
N ILE A 74 -1.53 -5.80 -15.32
CA ILE A 74 -0.75 -4.86 -14.50
C ILE A 74 0.22 -4.03 -15.34
N LYS A 75 0.85 -4.66 -16.34
CA LYS A 75 1.80 -3.98 -17.23
C LYS A 75 1.12 -2.97 -18.16
N ASP A 76 0.02 -3.36 -18.80
CA ASP A 76 -0.51 -2.66 -19.96
C ASP A 76 -1.80 -1.88 -19.69
N ARG A 77 -2.54 -2.21 -18.63
CA ARG A 77 -3.91 -1.70 -18.39
C ARG A 77 -4.11 -1.07 -17.01
N ALA A 78 -3.46 -1.58 -15.98
CA ALA A 78 -3.72 -1.14 -14.62
C ALA A 78 -3.21 0.29 -14.36
N ASN A 79 -4.05 1.11 -13.76
CA ASN A 79 -3.63 2.40 -13.23
C ASN A 79 -2.72 2.18 -12.01
N VAL A 80 -1.49 2.70 -12.08
CA VAL A 80 -0.49 2.48 -11.04
C VAL A 80 -0.80 3.23 -9.76
N GLU A 81 -1.48 4.38 -9.85
CA GLU A 81 -1.93 5.12 -8.68
C GLU A 81 -2.94 4.29 -7.89
N ASP A 82 -3.89 3.66 -8.59
CA ASP A 82 -4.88 2.78 -7.97
C ASP A 82 -4.23 1.55 -7.33
N LEU A 83 -3.25 0.93 -8.00
CA LEU A 83 -2.49 -0.18 -7.42
C LEU A 83 -1.72 0.23 -6.16
N MET A 84 -1.05 1.40 -6.18
CA MET A 84 -0.32 1.93 -5.03
C MET A 84 -1.28 2.28 -3.88
N GLY A 85 -2.36 3.00 -4.19
CA GLY A 85 -3.36 3.41 -3.21
C GLY A 85 -4.01 2.20 -2.54
N ARG A 86 -4.35 1.18 -3.33
CA ARG A 86 -4.84 -0.10 -2.82
C ARG A 86 -3.84 -0.78 -1.90
N PHE A 87 -2.59 -0.88 -2.33
CA PHE A 87 -1.56 -1.53 -1.52
C PHE A 87 -1.33 -0.80 -0.19
N ILE A 88 -1.30 0.54 -0.22
CA ILE A 88 -1.19 1.38 0.97
C ILE A 88 -2.37 1.17 1.91
N ARG A 89 -3.59 1.06 1.37
CA ARG A 89 -4.80 0.90 2.18
C ARG A 89 -4.95 -0.51 2.75
N ASP A 90 -4.75 -1.53 1.93
CA ASP A 90 -5.15 -2.91 2.23
C ASP A 90 -3.99 -3.78 2.74
N ILE A 91 -2.74 -3.46 2.40
CA ILE A 91 -1.58 -4.31 2.69
C ILE A 91 -0.64 -3.68 3.72
N LEU A 92 -0.32 -2.40 3.54
CA LEU A 92 0.63 -1.69 4.41
C LEU A 92 0.25 -1.68 5.91
N PRO A 93 -1.04 -1.65 6.32
CA PRO A 93 -1.40 -1.78 7.73
C PRO A 93 -0.93 -3.10 8.36
N HIS A 94 -0.75 -4.14 7.55
CA HIS A 94 -0.32 -5.48 7.98
C HIS A 94 1.18 -5.71 7.82
N ARG A 95 1.99 -4.65 7.66
CA ARG A 95 3.45 -4.75 7.48
C ARG A 95 4.16 -5.61 8.54
N GLU A 96 3.68 -5.61 9.77
CA GLU A 96 4.26 -6.39 10.87
C GLU A 96 4.10 -7.89 10.64
N ARG A 97 2.93 -8.31 10.12
CA ARG A 97 2.68 -9.71 9.74
C ARG A 97 3.57 -10.15 8.58
N VAL A 98 3.80 -9.26 7.61
CA VAL A 98 4.73 -9.49 6.50
C VAL A 98 6.16 -9.70 7.01
N GLN A 99 6.60 -8.85 7.94
CA GLN A 99 7.94 -8.95 8.56
C GLN A 99 8.11 -10.23 9.39
N GLN A 100 7.04 -10.68 10.05
CA GLN A 100 7.02 -11.92 10.82
C GLN A 100 6.86 -13.18 9.95
N ARG A 101 6.77 -13.04 8.62
CA ARG A 101 6.51 -14.14 7.69
C ARG A 101 5.24 -14.93 8.04
N ASP A 102 4.23 -14.24 8.59
CA ASP A 102 2.98 -14.85 9.03
C ASP A 102 2.21 -15.37 7.81
N SER A 103 2.25 -16.69 7.60
CA SER A 103 1.63 -17.35 6.45
C SER A 103 0.13 -17.17 6.37
N SER A 104 -0.56 -16.86 7.48
CA SER A 104 -2.00 -16.58 7.48
C SER A 104 -2.33 -15.27 6.74
N PHE A 105 -1.35 -14.37 6.57
CA PHE A 105 -1.50 -13.14 5.81
C PHE A 105 -2.04 -13.38 4.39
N PHE A 106 -1.46 -14.31 3.63
CA PHE A 106 -1.88 -14.60 2.25
C PHE A 106 -3.21 -15.36 2.17
N LEU A 107 -3.65 -15.97 3.27
CA LEU A 107 -4.95 -16.63 3.35
C LEU A 107 -6.09 -15.65 3.60
N GLU A 108 -5.78 -14.52 4.25
CA GLU A 108 -6.75 -13.50 4.60
C GLU A 108 -6.77 -12.33 3.60
N HIS A 109 -5.65 -12.08 2.92
CA HIS A 109 -5.47 -10.93 2.03
C HIS A 109 -5.10 -11.40 0.63
N SER A 110 -6.01 -11.25 -0.33
CA SER A 110 -5.72 -11.52 -1.74
C SER A 110 -5.03 -10.33 -2.38
N LEU A 111 -3.72 -10.46 -2.62
CA LEU A 111 -2.93 -9.40 -3.25
C LEU A 111 -3.25 -9.16 -4.72
N LEU A 112 -3.60 -10.22 -5.46
CA LEU A 112 -3.61 -10.21 -6.93
C LEU A 112 -5.02 -10.11 -7.54
N TYR A 113 -6.05 -10.50 -6.79
CA TYR A 113 -7.39 -10.76 -7.35
C TYR A 113 -8.47 -9.93 -6.71
N SER A 114 -8.08 -8.77 -6.24
CA SER A 114 -8.84 -7.99 -5.30
C SER A 114 -10.10 -7.35 -5.94
N ASP A 115 -10.22 -7.37 -7.28
CA ASP A 115 -11.46 -7.08 -8.05
C ASP A 115 -11.87 -8.23 -8.98
N ALA A 116 -11.14 -9.35 -8.98
CA ALA A 116 -11.52 -10.51 -9.76
C ALA A 116 -12.57 -11.33 -9.00
N ALA A 117 -13.40 -12.08 -9.74
CA ALA A 117 -14.39 -12.99 -9.15
C ALA A 117 -13.77 -13.81 -8.01
N THR A 118 -14.53 -13.99 -6.93
CA THR A 118 -14.16 -14.75 -5.72
C THR A 118 -13.41 -16.04 -6.02
N ASP A 119 -13.81 -16.71 -7.10
CA ASP A 119 -13.27 -17.99 -7.56
C ASP A 119 -11.77 -17.93 -7.91
N LYS A 120 -11.22 -16.75 -8.27
CA LYS A 120 -9.79 -16.56 -8.56
C LYS A 120 -8.96 -16.23 -7.32
N VAL A 121 -9.57 -15.61 -6.30
CA VAL A 121 -8.92 -15.36 -5.00
C VAL A 121 -8.55 -16.70 -4.34
N ASP A 122 -9.41 -17.70 -4.49
CA ASP A 122 -9.20 -19.04 -3.96
C ASP A 122 -7.99 -19.74 -4.57
N HIS A 123 -7.60 -19.38 -5.81
CA HIS A 123 -6.54 -20.07 -6.53
C HIS A 123 -5.14 -19.80 -5.96
N PHE A 124 -4.80 -18.54 -5.66
CA PHE A 124 -3.51 -18.23 -5.02
C PHE A 124 -3.45 -18.79 -3.59
N GLN A 125 -4.58 -18.76 -2.86
CA GLN A 125 -4.65 -19.38 -1.54
C GLN A 125 -4.48 -20.90 -1.60
N ALA A 126 -5.09 -21.55 -2.59
CA ALA A 126 -4.93 -22.98 -2.84
C ALA A 126 -3.48 -23.31 -3.19
N LEU A 127 -2.83 -22.50 -4.04
CA LEU A 127 -1.41 -22.62 -4.34
C LEU A 127 -0.56 -22.51 -3.06
N TRP A 128 -0.81 -21.49 -2.23
CA TRP A 128 -0.10 -21.26 -0.96
C TRP A 128 -0.22 -22.43 0.02
N LYS A 129 -1.42 -23.02 0.12
CA LYS A 129 -1.70 -24.20 0.95
C LYS A 129 -1.17 -25.50 0.35
N SER A 130 -0.94 -25.54 -0.95
CA SER A 130 -0.45 -26.75 -1.63
C SER A 130 1.01 -27.04 -1.26
N GLN A 131 1.42 -28.30 -1.43
CA GLN A 131 2.83 -28.69 -1.33
C GLN A 131 3.64 -28.34 -2.60
N ARG A 132 3.06 -27.58 -3.54
CA ARG A 132 3.78 -27.15 -4.77
C ARG A 132 4.73 -25.99 -4.51
N LEU A 133 4.51 -25.23 -3.44
CA LEU A 133 5.40 -24.18 -2.96
C LEU A 133 6.32 -24.77 -1.90
N ASP A 134 7.60 -24.88 -2.22
CA ASP A 134 8.60 -25.20 -1.21
C ASP A 134 8.95 -23.97 -0.36
N GLU A 135 9.82 -24.15 0.62
CA GLU A 135 10.20 -23.06 1.53
C GLU A 135 10.99 -21.95 0.81
N GLN A 136 11.76 -22.29 -0.23
CA GLN A 136 12.55 -21.33 -1.00
C GLN A 136 11.64 -20.45 -1.88
N ASP A 137 10.61 -21.03 -2.47
CA ASP A 137 9.62 -20.30 -3.23
C ASP A 137 8.83 -19.34 -2.33
N ARG A 138 8.42 -19.79 -1.14
CA ARG A 138 7.74 -18.95 -0.14
C ARG A 138 8.60 -17.79 0.32
N GLU A 139 9.87 -18.04 0.62
CA GLU A 139 10.80 -16.96 1.00
C GLU A 139 10.99 -15.97 -0.16
N THR A 140 10.92 -16.44 -1.40
CA THR A 140 10.95 -15.55 -2.57
C THR A 140 9.75 -14.62 -2.62
N VAL A 141 8.53 -15.14 -2.44
CA VAL A 141 7.32 -14.31 -2.35
C VAL A 141 7.43 -13.29 -1.20
N TRP A 142 7.96 -13.73 -0.06
CA TRP A 142 8.14 -12.85 1.09
C TRP A 142 9.15 -11.72 0.85
N ARG A 143 10.27 -11.99 0.18
CA ARG A 143 11.24 -10.96 -0.21
C ARG A 143 10.60 -9.91 -1.13
N TRP A 144 9.71 -10.33 -2.03
CA TRP A 144 8.94 -9.40 -2.86
C TRP A 144 7.98 -8.54 -2.03
N MET A 145 7.30 -9.14 -1.06
CA MET A 145 6.45 -8.39 -0.14
C MET A 145 7.21 -7.31 0.64
N ASP A 146 8.43 -7.60 1.09
CA ASP A 146 9.29 -6.60 1.75
C ASP A 146 9.61 -5.41 0.82
N VAL A 147 9.89 -5.69 -0.45
CA VAL A 147 10.13 -4.66 -1.46
C VAL A 147 8.90 -3.77 -1.63
N PHE A 148 7.71 -4.37 -1.78
CA PHE A 148 6.47 -3.62 -1.96
C PHE A 148 6.11 -2.78 -0.74
N VAL A 149 6.16 -3.37 0.46
CA VAL A 149 5.92 -2.66 1.73
C VAL A 149 6.87 -1.47 1.87
N ARG A 150 8.16 -1.65 1.55
CA ARG A 150 9.15 -0.57 1.63
C ARG A 150 8.86 0.56 0.66
N ILE A 151 8.47 0.27 -0.58
CA ILE A 151 8.14 1.28 -1.59
C ILE A 151 6.87 2.03 -1.18
N ALA A 152 5.80 1.30 -0.82
CA ALA A 152 4.52 1.87 -0.40
C ALA A 152 4.67 2.74 0.85
N HIS A 153 5.43 2.27 1.85
CA HIS A 153 5.70 3.04 3.07
C HIS A 153 6.42 4.36 2.77
N ARG A 154 7.44 4.33 1.90
CA ARG A 154 8.17 5.55 1.49
C ARG A 154 7.26 6.51 0.72
N TYR A 155 6.42 6.00 -0.18
CA TYR A 155 5.44 6.81 -0.89
C TYR A 155 4.49 7.51 0.11
N LEU A 156 3.85 6.73 1.00
CA LEU A 156 2.91 7.25 2.00
C LEU A 156 3.56 8.32 2.90
N THR A 157 4.79 8.08 3.34
CA THR A 157 5.51 9.01 4.22
C THR A 157 5.83 10.34 3.52
N GLN A 158 6.11 10.31 2.21
CA GLN A 158 6.53 11.49 1.45
C GLN A 158 5.36 12.28 0.86
N PHE A 159 4.32 11.59 0.39
CA PHE A 159 3.24 12.19 -0.40
C PHE A 159 1.86 12.05 0.25
N GLY A 160 1.72 11.23 1.28
CA GLY A 160 0.43 10.89 1.87
C GLY A 160 -0.31 9.80 1.10
N TYR A 161 -1.62 9.71 1.33
CA TYR A 161 -2.47 8.74 0.63
C TYR A 161 -2.62 9.14 -0.84
N VAL A 162 -2.77 8.13 -1.71
CA VAL A 162 -3.22 8.36 -3.08
C VAL A 162 -4.66 8.90 -3.03
N PRO A 163 -4.99 9.98 -3.77
CA PRO A 163 -6.34 10.53 -3.78
C PRO A 163 -7.40 9.46 -4.06
N GLY A 164 -8.44 9.39 -3.24
CA GLY A 164 -9.52 8.40 -3.36
C GLY A 164 -9.25 7.04 -2.70
N TRP A 165 -8.05 6.85 -2.14
CA TRP A 165 -7.63 5.66 -1.41
C TRP A 165 -7.36 5.91 0.07
N GLU A 166 -7.91 7.00 0.61
CA GLU A 166 -7.84 7.30 2.03
C GLU A 166 -8.52 6.18 2.86
N PRO A 167 -8.04 5.92 4.09
CA PRO A 167 -8.71 4.98 4.98
C PRO A 167 -10.15 5.44 5.20
N LYS A 168 -11.10 4.52 5.03
CA LYS A 168 -12.49 4.82 5.40
C LYS A 168 -12.52 5.10 6.90
N PRO A 169 -13.19 6.17 7.36
CA PRO A 169 -13.41 6.37 8.78
C PRO A 169 -14.06 5.10 9.33
N THR A 170 -13.37 4.40 10.22
CA THR A 170 -13.98 3.31 10.95
C THR A 170 -15.14 3.93 11.72
N ALA A 171 -16.37 3.51 11.41
CA ALA A 171 -17.52 3.92 12.19
C ALA A 171 -17.22 3.54 13.64
N VAL A 172 -17.02 4.54 14.49
CA VAL A 172 -16.83 4.33 15.91
C VAL A 172 -18.20 3.88 16.40
N PHE A 173 -18.44 2.56 16.43
CA PHE A 173 -19.61 1.99 17.07
C PHE A 173 -19.49 2.37 18.55
N SER A 174 -20.28 3.37 18.91
CA SER A 174 -20.40 3.92 20.27
C SER A 174 -21.41 3.10 21.06
#